data_AF-X1M692-F1
#
_entry.id   AF-X1M692-F1
#
_cell.length_a   1.000
_cell.length_b   1.000
_cell.length_c   1.000
_cell.angle_alpha   90.00
_cell.angle_beta   90.00
_cell.angle_gamma   90.00
#
_symmetry.space_group_name_H-M   'P 1'
#
loop_
_entity.id
_entity.type
_entity.pdbx_description
1 polymer ?
#
loop_
_entity_poly.entity_id
_entity_poly.type
_entity_poly.pdbx_seq_one_letter_code
_entity_poly.pdbx_strand_id
1 'polypeptide(L)' 'METEQEQIEKLQRKVAQLSILYSIGAGIALTIDPDEVLDFVLDKAVNILRAEIGVILLVNKQNGNIVVVSPSTG' A
#
# COMPACT_ATOMS: atom_id res chain seq x y z
N MET A 1 35.62 6.65 6.58
CA MET A 1 34.81 5.84 7.50
C MET A 1 33.37 6.36 7.56
N GLU A 2 33.10 7.64 7.86
CA GLU A 2 31.72 8.18 7.86
C GLU A 2 30.99 8.06 6.50
N THR A 3 31.68 8.32 5.38
CA THR A 3 31.06 8.28 4.04
C THR A 3 30.59 6.88 3.63
N GLU A 4 31.31 5.85 4.07
CA GLU A 4 31.01 4.45 3.77
C GLU A 4 29.78 3.98 4.57
N GLN A 5 29.66 4.45 5.81
CA GLN A 5 28.50 4.22 6.67
C GLN A 5 27.24 4.88 6.08
N GLU A 6 27.34 6.13 5.62
CA GLU A 6 26.24 6.84 4.94
C GLU A 6 25.81 6.14 3.65
N GLN A 7 26.76 5.60 2.87
CA GLN A 7 26.45 4.84 1.66
C GLN A 7 25.68 3.56 1.99
N ILE A 8 26.09 2.84 3.03
CA ILE A 8 25.43 1.61 3.50
C ILE A 8 24.00 1.93 3.95
N GLU A 9 23.79 2.98 4.75
CA GLU A 9 22.45 3.37 5.19
C GLU A 9 21.54 3.75 4.00
N LYS A 10 22.08 4.47 3.01
CA LYS A 10 21.32 4.85 1.81
C LYS A 10 20.95 3.64 0.97
N LEU A 11 21.85 2.68 0.83
CA LEU A 11 21.60 1.39 0.18
C LEU A 11 20.54 0.59 0.94
N GLN A 12 20.64 0.48 2.26
CA GLN A 12 19.64 -0.20 3.10
C GLN A 12 18.26 0.42 2.95
N ARG A 13 18.15 1.75 2.96
CA ARG A 13 16.89 2.46 2.70
C ARG A 13 16.33 2.13 1.31
N LYS A 14 17.19 2.11 0.29
CA LYS A 14 16.77 1.80 -1.09
C LYS A 14 16.29 0.35 -1.23
N VAL A 15 16.97 -0.59 -0.60
CA VAL A 15 16.58 -2.01 -0.55
C VAL A 15 15.25 -2.17 0.17
N ALA A 16 15.05 -1.52 1.32
CA ALA A 16 13.78 -1.54 2.04
C ALA A 16 12.62 -0.99 1.19
N GLN A 17 12.84 0.15 0.51
CA GLN A 17 11.86 0.73 -0.41
C GLN A 17 11.50 -0.21 -1.57
N LEU A 18 12.50 -0.85 -2.18
CA LEU A 18 12.28 -1.81 -3.27
C LEU A 18 11.58 -3.08 -2.79
N SER A 19 11.91 -3.57 -1.59
CA SER A 19 11.25 -4.73 -1.00
C SER A 19 9.77 -4.46 -0.73
N ILE A 20 9.42 -3.27 -0.19
CA ILE A 20 8.03 -2.86 0.01
C ILE A 20 7.29 -2.80 -1.33
N LEU A 21 7.88 -2.17 -2.35
CA LEU A 21 7.29 -2.06 -3.67
C LEU A 21 7.06 -3.44 -4.31
N TYR A 22 8.04 -4.34 -4.19
CA TYR A 22 7.94 -5.71 -4.68
C TYR A 22 6.83 -6.50 -3.97
N SER A 23 6.76 -6.42 -2.64
CA SER A 23 5.71 -7.08 -1.87
C SER A 23 4.31 -6.57 -2.25
N ILE A 24 4.16 -5.29 -2.54
CA ILE A 24 2.90 -4.73 -3.02
C ILE A 24 2.56 -5.25 -4.41
N GLY A 25 3.50 -5.20 -5.36
CA GLY A 25 3.28 -5.68 -6.72
C GLY A 25 3.00 -7.19 -6.79
N ALA A 26 3.68 -7.99 -5.97
CA ALA A 26 3.47 -9.42 -5.87
C ALA A 26 2.11 -9.76 -5.25
N GLY A 27 1.68 -9.02 -4.22
CA GLY A 27 0.34 -9.13 -3.64
C GLY A 27 -0.74 -8.84 -4.68
N ILE A 28 -0.64 -7.73 -5.40
CA ILE A 28 -1.58 -7.36 -6.47
C ILE A 28 -1.62 -8.43 -7.58
N ALA A 29 -0.48 -9.01 -7.95
CA ALA A 29 -0.40 -10.00 -9.03
C ALA A 29 -0.92 -11.40 -8.64
N LEU A 30 -0.97 -11.73 -7.34
CA LEU A 30 -1.39 -13.04 -6.82
C LEU A 30 -2.89 -13.09 -6.48
N THR A 31 -3.55 -11.95 -6.39
CA THR A 31 -4.93 -11.87 -5.94
C THR A 31 -5.90 -11.74 -7.12
N ILE A 32 -6.77 -12.74 -7.29
CA ILE A 32 -7.84 -12.76 -8.31
C ILE A 32 -9.06 -11.93 -7.86
N ASP A 33 -9.12 -11.56 -6.58
CA ASP A 33 -10.19 -10.76 -6.00
C ASP A 33 -9.80 -9.27 -5.90
N PRO A 34 -10.45 -8.37 -6.67
CA PRO A 34 -10.21 -6.94 -6.60
C PRO A 34 -10.42 -6.34 -5.20
N ASP A 35 -11.31 -6.90 -4.39
CA ASP A 35 -11.62 -6.35 -3.07
C ASP A 35 -10.45 -6.58 -2.10
N GLU A 36 -9.85 -7.78 -2.12
CA GLU A 36 -8.66 -8.10 -1.32
C GLU A 36 -7.44 -7.24 -1.70
N VAL A 37 -7.32 -6.85 -2.97
CA VAL A 37 -6.27 -5.92 -3.42
C VAL A 37 -6.48 -4.52 -2.85
N LEU A 38 -7.72 -4.03 -2.86
CA LEU A 38 -8.06 -2.71 -2.33
C LEU A 38 -7.84 -2.65 -0.82
N ASP A 39 -8.22 -3.69 -0.09
CA ASP A 39 -7.94 -3.84 1.35
C ASP A 39 -6.44 -3.74 1.63
N PHE A 40 -5.64 -4.55 0.94
CA PHE A 40 -4.19 -4.58 1.14
C PHE A 40 -3.53 -3.23 0.84
N VAL A 41 -3.94 -2.56 -0.24
CA VAL A 41 -3.41 -1.24 -0.60
C VAL A 41 -3.80 -0.19 0.43
N LEU A 42 -5.05 -0.20 0.90
CA LEU A 42 -5.54 0.76 1.90
C LEU A 42 -4.80 0.60 3.23
N ASP A 43 -4.64 -0.63 3.70
CA ASP A 43 -3.90 -0.93 4.93
C ASP A 43 -2.46 -0.42 4.86
N LYS A 44 -1.76 -0.63 3.74
CA LYS A 44 -0.40 -0.12 3.58
C LYS A 44 -0.37 1.40 3.54
N ALA A 45 -1.32 2.05 2.87
CA ALA A 45 -1.41 3.50 2.81
C ALA A 45 -1.66 4.13 4.19
N VAL A 46 -2.62 3.60 4.96
CA VAL A 46 -2.95 4.07 6.31
C VAL A 46 -1.74 3.96 7.23
N ASN A 47 -1.06 2.81 7.22
CA ASN A 47 0.14 2.58 8.02
C ASN A 47 1.31 3.52 7.65
N ILE A 48 1.59 3.71 6.35
CA ILE A 48 2.69 4.56 5.88
C ILE A 48 2.42 6.03 6.20
N LEU A 49 1.18 6.48 6.02
CA LEU A 49 0.78 7.86 6.25
C LEU A 49 0.51 8.17 7.72
N ARG A 50 0.48 7.14 8.58
CA ARG A 50 0.03 7.24 9.98
C ARG A 50 -1.34 7.90 10.08
N ALA A 51 -2.22 7.56 9.14
CA ALA A 51 -3.59 8.04 9.15
C ALA A 51 -4.37 7.29 10.24
N GLU A 52 -5.31 7.96 10.90
CA GLU A 52 -6.19 7.32 11.88
C GLU A 52 -7.18 6.39 11.19
N ILE A 53 -7.69 6.80 10.01
CA ILE A 53 -8.69 6.08 9.23
C ILE A 53 -8.41 6.28 7.72
N GLY A 54 -8.59 5.22 6.94
CA GLY A 54 -8.67 5.26 5.48
C GLY A 54 -9.92 4.55 4.97
N VAL A 55 -10.47 5.02 3.84
CA VAL A 55 -11.63 4.40 3.18
C VAL A 55 -11.44 4.42 1.65
N ILE A 56 -11.79 3.32 0.99
CA ILE A 56 -11.95 3.27 -0.48
C ILE A 56 -13.44 3.14 -0.85
N LEU A 57 -13.88 4.02 -1.77
CA LEU A 57 -15.23 4.06 -2.32
C LEU A 57 -15.21 3.65 -3.78
N LEU A 58 -15.99 2.64 -4.15
CA LEU A 58 -16.20 2.28 -5.56
C LEU A 58 -17.51 2.87 -6.06
N VAL A 59 -17.44 3.51 -7.23
CA VAL A 59 -18.61 4.06 -7.92
C VAL A 59 -18.98 3.12 -9.07
N ASN A 60 -20.19 2.57 -9.02
CA ASN A 60 -20.75 1.81 -10.13
C ASN A 60 -21.16 2.80 -11.24
N LYS A 61 -20.44 2.76 -12.37
CA LYS A 61 -20.66 3.67 -13.50
C LYS A 61 -22.01 3.51 -14.20
N GLN A 62 -22.69 2.37 -14.03
CA GLN A 62 -23.94 2.07 -14.74
C GLN A 62 -25.17 2.64 -14.01
N ASN A 63 -25.16 2.63 -12.68
CA ASN A 63 -26.30 3.09 -11.87
C ASN A 63 -25.96 4.22 -10.88
N GLY A 64 -24.69 4.64 -10.79
CA GLY A 64 -24.24 5.70 -9.89
C GLY A 64 -24.12 5.29 -8.42
N ASN A 65 -24.35 4.01 -8.09
CA ASN A 65 -24.28 3.54 -6.71
C ASN A 65 -22.85 3.59 -6.19
N ILE A 66 -22.70 3.95 -4.91
CA ILE A 66 -21.43 3.97 -4.20
C ILE A 66 -21.42 2.82 -3.20
N VAL A 67 -20.37 2.03 -3.21
CA VAL A 67 -20.14 0.97 -2.23
C VAL A 67 -18.85 1.26 -1.47
N VAL A 68 -18.90 1.16 -0.14
CA VAL A 68 -17.71 1.15 0.71
C VAL A 68 -17.12 -0.24 0.60
N VAL A 69 -15.90 -0.34 0.09
CA VAL A 69 -15.27 -1.64 -0.15
C VAL A 69 -14.27 -1.98 0.94
N SER A 70 -13.62 -0.98 1.52
CA SER A 70 -12.61 -1.20 2.56
C SER A 70 -12.53 -0.04 3.54
N PRO A 71 -12.88 -0.25 4.83
CA PRO A 71 -12.51 0.64 5.92
C PRO A 71 -11.28 0.09 6.67
N SER A 72 -10.24 0.92 6.84
CA SER A 72 -9.02 0.58 7.59
C SER A 72 -8.70 1.64 8.65
N THR A 73 -8.14 1.20 9.77
CA THR A 73 -7.70 2.05 10.90
C THR A 73 -6.21 1.84 11.16
N GLY A 74 -5.50 2.92 11.47
CA GLY A 74 -4.04 2.91 11.69
C GLY A 74 -3.58 2.51 13.07
#